data_AF-A0A3D4IJC7-F1
#
_entry.id   AF-A0A3D4IJC7-F1
#
_cell.length_a   1.000
_cell.length_b   1.000
_cell.length_c   1.000
_cell.angle_alpha   90.00
_cell.angle_beta   90.00
_cell.angle_gamma   90.00
#
_symmetry.space_group_name_H-M   'P 1'
#
loop_
_entity.id
_entity.type
_entity.pdbx_description
1 polymer ?
#
loop_
_entity_poly.entity_id
_entity_poly.type
_entity_poly.pdbx_seq_one_letter_code
_entity_poly.pdbx_strand_id
1 'polypeptide(L)'
;MEEIYKRRLWERGRGLDLWSVPHFLFGILGAMLPQLFGISSLTAFALVVICALLWEVYEKLANIRETVLNSLFDIILSILGFTIASLLLLAYPLEIYTLQIVAAALFGLYMGINILGWFAHLKRKSVSRPQRETLP
;
A
#
# COMPACT_ATOMS: atom_id res chain seq x y z
N MET A 1 -5.54 17.27 21.71
CA MET A 1 -6.48 16.25 21.18
C MET A 1 -6.10 15.77 19.78
N GLU A 2 -5.59 16.62 18.90
CA GLU A 2 -5.23 16.26 17.50
C GLU A 2 -4.16 15.15 17.37
N GLU A 3 -3.09 15.20 18.17
CA GLU A 3 -2.01 14.19 18.17
C GLU A 3 -2.51 12.79 18.59
N ILE A 4 -3.53 12.71 19.45
CA ILE A 4 -4.14 11.44 19.89
C ILE A 4 -4.98 10.81 18.75
N TYR A 5 -5.62 11.64 17.92
CA TYR A 5 -6.41 11.17 16.79
C TYR A 5 -5.53 10.67 15.65
N LYS A 6 -4.44 11.39 15.33
CA LYS A 6 -3.43 10.95 14.35
C LYS A 6 -2.81 9.60 14.72
N ARG A 7 -2.49 9.37 16.00
CA ARG A 7 -1.98 8.07 16.45
C ARG A 7 -2.98 6.93 16.23
N ARG A 8 -4.26 7.16 16.54
CA ARG A 8 -5.33 6.14 16.40
C ARG A 8 -5.58 5.66 14.97
N LEU A 9 -5.46 6.55 13.98
CA LEU A 9 -5.62 6.24 12.56
C LEU A 9 -4.57 5.25 12.02
N TRP A 10 -3.40 5.20 12.66
CA TRP A 10 -2.29 4.32 12.29
C TRP A 10 -2.07 3.15 13.27
N GLU A 11 -2.89 3.03 14.33
CA GLU A 11 -2.67 2.08 15.45
C GLU A 11 -3.72 0.98 15.56
N ARG A 12 -4.90 1.11 14.93
CA ARG A 12 -5.94 0.07 15.07
C ARG A 12 -5.82 -0.99 13.97
N GLY A 13 -5.04 -2.02 14.29
CA GLY A 13 -5.06 -3.36 13.67
C GLY A 13 -6.40 -4.08 13.82
N ARG A 14 -7.46 -3.48 13.24
CA ARG A 14 -8.77 -4.09 13.00
C ARG A 14 -9.02 -4.11 11.48
N GLY A 15 -8.09 -4.71 10.74
CA GLY A 15 -8.22 -5.08 9.33
C GLY A 15 -8.26 -3.98 8.27
N LEU A 16 -8.50 -2.72 8.63
CA LEU A 16 -8.39 -1.57 7.74
C LEU A 16 -7.73 -0.42 8.49
N ASP A 17 -6.44 -0.22 8.26
CA ASP A 17 -5.72 0.96 8.72
C ASP A 17 -5.28 1.82 7.52
N LEU A 18 -4.55 2.91 7.78
CA LEU A 18 -4.04 3.76 6.70
C LEU A 18 -2.99 3.05 5.83
N TRP A 19 -2.39 1.95 6.28
CA TRP A 19 -1.46 1.14 5.48
C TRP A 19 -2.19 0.31 4.43
N SER A 20 -3.45 -0.02 4.64
CA SER A 20 -4.28 -0.68 3.62
C SER A 20 -4.53 0.16 2.35
N VAL A 21 -4.43 1.49 2.43
CA VAL A 21 -4.64 2.39 1.29
C VAL A 21 -3.57 2.22 0.18
N PRO A 22 -2.25 2.27 0.47
CA PRO A 22 -1.24 2.04 -0.55
C PRO A 22 -1.33 0.65 -1.18
N HIS A 23 -1.78 -0.39 -0.47
CA HIS A 23 -2.03 -1.71 -1.06
C HIS A 23 -3.13 -1.69 -2.10
N PHE A 24 -4.26 -1.04 -1.80
CA PHE A 24 -5.33 -0.86 -2.77
C PHE A 24 -4.87 -0.05 -4.00
N LEU A 25 -4.14 1.05 -3.78
CA LEU A 25 -3.58 1.87 -4.87
C LEU A 25 -2.56 1.10 -5.70
N PHE A 26 -1.74 0.26 -5.08
CA PHE A 26 -0.79 -0.62 -5.77
C PHE A 26 -1.52 -1.57 -6.73
N GLY A 27 -2.63 -2.16 -6.29
CA GLY A 27 -3.52 -2.96 -7.14
C GLY A 27 -4.01 -2.17 -8.36
N ILE A 28 -4.53 -0.97 -8.15
CA ILE A 28 -5.02 -0.08 -9.23
C ILE A 28 -3.91 0.22 -10.24
N LEU A 29 -2.72 0.59 -9.76
CA LEU A 29 -1.56 0.87 -10.62
C LEU A 29 -1.15 -0.37 -11.41
N GLY A 30 -1.19 -1.55 -10.78
CA GLY A 30 -0.94 -2.83 -11.44
C GLY A 30 -1.90 -3.11 -12.60
N ALA A 31 -3.18 -2.75 -12.46
CA ALA A 31 -4.19 -2.93 -13.51
C ALA A 31 -3.98 -2.04 -14.74
N MET A 32 -3.19 -0.97 -14.62
CA MET A 32 -2.86 -0.08 -15.74
C MET A 32 -1.66 -0.60 -16.55
N LEU A 33 -0.86 -1.52 -16.01
CA LEU A 33 0.35 -2.03 -16.66
C LEU A 33 0.08 -2.70 -18.02
N PRO A 34 -0.97 -3.52 -18.21
CA PRO A 34 -1.25 -4.13 -19.51
C PRO A 34 -1.39 -3.11 -20.64
N GLN A 35 -2.12 -2.02 -20.40
CA GLN A 35 -2.37 -0.96 -21.37
C GLN A 35 -1.16 -0.04 -21.56
N LEU A 36 -0.36 0.19 -20.51
CA LEU A 36 0.83 1.05 -20.57
C LEU A 36 2.04 0.36 -21.20
N PHE A 37 2.23 -0.93 -20.96
CA PHE A 37 3.45 -1.67 -21.34
C PHE A 37 3.19 -2.84 -22.29
N GLY A 38 1.94 -3.10 -22.68
CA GLY A 38 1.59 -4.17 -23.60
C GLY A 38 1.76 -5.58 -23.03
N ILE A 39 1.79 -5.74 -21.70
CA ILE A 39 1.85 -7.05 -21.05
C ILE A 39 0.44 -7.65 -20.92
N SER A 40 0.33 -8.97 -20.78
CA SER A 40 -0.98 -9.60 -20.59
C SER A 40 -1.58 -9.24 -19.23
N SER A 41 -2.91 -9.12 -19.15
CA SER A 41 -3.62 -8.86 -17.87
C SER A 41 -3.37 -9.95 -16.84
N LEU A 42 -3.24 -11.21 -17.26
CA LEU A 42 -2.90 -12.32 -16.37
C LEU A 42 -1.48 -12.18 -15.80
N THR A 43 -0.52 -11.77 -16.63
CA THR A 43 0.85 -11.48 -16.19
C THR A 43 0.87 -10.34 -15.18
N ALA A 44 0.17 -9.23 -15.46
CA ALA A 44 0.08 -8.10 -14.54
C ALA A 44 -0.57 -8.49 -13.20
N PHE A 45 -1.65 -9.28 -13.25
CA PHE A 45 -2.31 -9.80 -12.05
C PHE A 45 -1.37 -10.68 -11.22
N ALA A 46 -0.66 -11.61 -11.87
CA ALA A 46 0.29 -12.48 -11.19
C ALA A 46 1.42 -11.67 -10.52
N LEU A 47 1.94 -10.64 -11.20
CA LEU A 47 2.94 -9.74 -10.64
C LEU A 47 2.41 -8.98 -9.41
N VAL A 48 1.18 -8.46 -9.46
CA VAL A 48 0.57 -7.78 -8.30
C VAL A 48 0.45 -8.73 -7.11
N VAL A 49 -0.06 -9.94 -7.32
CA VAL A 49 -0.21 -10.94 -6.24
C VAL A 49 1.14 -11.33 -5.65
N ILE A 50 2.14 -11.60 -6.50
CA ILE A 50 3.50 -11.94 -6.06
C ILE A 50 4.11 -10.78 -5.27
N CYS A 51 4.02 -9.55 -5.76
CA CYS A 51 4.55 -8.37 -5.07
C CYS A 51 3.84 -8.11 -3.73
N ALA A 52 2.52 -8.25 -3.66
CA ALA A 52 1.78 -8.14 -2.41
C ALA A 52 2.23 -9.20 -1.39
N LEU A 53 2.38 -10.45 -1.81
CA LEU A 53 2.89 -11.52 -0.94
C LEU A 53 4.33 -11.26 -0.48
N LEU A 54 5.21 -10.80 -1.38
CA LEU A 54 6.59 -10.47 -1.06
C LEU A 54 6.69 -9.30 -0.10
N TRP A 55 5.78 -8.32 -0.20
CA TRP A 55 5.70 -7.22 0.76
C TRP A 55 5.39 -7.72 2.16
N GLU A 56 4.38 -8.58 2.33
CA GLU A 56 4.05 -9.17 3.64
C GLU A 56 5.23 -9.99 4.23
N VAL A 57 5.98 -10.68 3.38
CA VAL A 57 7.21 -11.37 3.80
C VAL A 57 8.26 -10.36 4.26
N TYR A 58 8.46 -9.28 3.51
CA TYR A 58 9.40 -8.22 3.87
C TYR A 58 9.03 -7.57 5.22
N GLU A 59 7.76 -7.29 5.48
CA GLU A 59 7.33 -6.67 6.74
C GLU A 59 7.63 -7.55 7.95
N LYS A 60 7.41 -8.86 7.82
CA LYS A 60 7.78 -9.85 8.84
C LYS A 60 9.29 -9.86 9.09
N LEU A 61 10.10 -9.79 8.04
CA LEU A 61 11.56 -9.70 8.15
C LEU A 61 12.02 -8.38 8.78
N ALA A 62 11.32 -7.26 8.50
CA ALA A 62 11.58 -5.94 9.06
C ALA A 62 11.03 -5.77 10.49
N ASN A 63 10.42 -6.82 11.07
CA ASN A 63 9.81 -6.85 12.39
C ASN A 63 8.75 -5.74 12.58
N ILE A 64 8.03 -5.43 11.50
CA ILE A 64 6.84 -4.58 11.52
C ILE A 64 5.71 -5.46 12.08
N ARG A 65 5.27 -5.14 13.30
CA ARG A 65 4.31 -5.99 14.03
C ARG A 65 2.90 -5.68 13.57
N GLU A 66 2.43 -6.43 12.59
CA GLU A 66 1.03 -6.40 12.16
C GLU A 66 0.28 -7.66 12.59
N THR A 67 -1.04 -7.56 12.67
CA THR A 67 -1.88 -8.74 12.90
C THR A 67 -1.97 -9.55 11.61
N VAL A 68 -2.04 -10.89 11.71
CA VAL A 68 -2.22 -11.77 10.53
C VAL A 68 -3.43 -11.35 9.67
N LEU A 69 -4.46 -10.81 10.31
CA LEU A 69 -5.64 -10.31 9.64
C LEU A 69 -5.34 -9.06 8.79
N ASN A 70 -4.46 -8.15 9.24
CA ASN A 70 -4.03 -6.98 8.45
C ASN A 70 -3.32 -7.41 7.17
N SER A 71 -2.28 -8.24 7.31
CA SER A 71 -1.54 -8.82 6.18
C SER A 71 -2.45 -9.47 5.14
N LEU A 72 -3.49 -10.17 5.59
CA LEU A 72 -4.46 -10.79 4.68
C LEU A 72 -5.31 -9.73 3.96
N PHE A 73 -5.77 -8.70 4.68
CA PHE A 73 -6.51 -7.59 4.10
C PHE A 73 -5.69 -6.81 3.08
N ASP A 74 -4.40 -6.62 3.31
CA ASP A 74 -3.51 -5.88 2.40
C ASP A 74 -3.31 -6.61 1.05
N ILE A 75 -3.18 -7.94 1.10
CA ILE A 75 -3.20 -8.77 -0.11
C ILE A 75 -4.56 -8.70 -0.81
N ILE A 76 -5.66 -8.87 -0.06
CA ILE A 76 -7.03 -8.83 -0.60
C ILE A 76 -7.32 -7.49 -1.26
N LEU A 77 -6.90 -6.38 -0.64
CA LEU A 77 -7.11 -5.03 -1.16
C LEU A 77 -6.28 -4.77 -2.41
N SER A 78 -5.06 -5.29 -2.48
CA SER A 78 -4.26 -5.25 -3.71
C SER A 78 -4.97 -5.96 -4.87
N ILE A 79 -5.52 -7.16 -4.61
CA ILE A 79 -6.30 -7.93 -5.59
C ILE A 79 -7.58 -7.19 -5.97
N LEU A 80 -8.29 -6.63 -5.00
CA LEU A 80 -9.55 -5.91 -5.19
C LEU A 80 -9.33 -4.64 -6.02
N GLY A 81 -8.30 -3.86 -5.69
CA GLY A 81 -7.91 -2.66 -6.43
C GLY A 81 -7.57 -2.98 -7.88
N PHE A 82 -6.80 -4.04 -8.11
CA PHE A 82 -6.50 -4.51 -9.47
C PHE A 82 -7.77 -4.92 -10.21
N THR A 83 -8.65 -5.69 -9.57
CA THR A 83 -9.86 -6.22 -10.20
C THR A 83 -10.82 -5.10 -10.59
N ILE A 84 -11.11 -4.19 -9.66
CA ILE A 84 -12.00 -3.05 -9.91
C ILE A 84 -11.44 -2.16 -11.01
N ALA A 85 -10.15 -1.80 -10.94
CA ALA A 85 -9.53 -0.96 -11.96
C ALA A 85 -9.49 -1.64 -13.34
N SER A 86 -9.20 -2.94 -13.40
CA SER A 86 -9.24 -3.70 -14.65
C SER A 86 -10.64 -3.70 -15.26
N LEU A 87 -11.67 -3.95 -14.45
CA LEU A 87 -13.07 -3.91 -14.92
C LEU A 87 -13.48 -2.52 -15.39
N LEU A 88 -13.08 -1.47 -14.68
CA LEU A 88 -13.34 -0.08 -15.08
C LEU A 88 -12.64 0.29 -16.38
N LEU A 89 -11.38 -0.11 -16.57
CA LEU A 89 -10.63 0.13 -17.81
C LEU A 89 -11.19 -0.67 -19.01
N LEU A 90 -11.79 -1.84 -18.75
CA LEU A 90 -12.52 -2.59 -19.77
C LEU A 90 -13.85 -1.93 -20.14
N ALA A 91 -14.60 -1.43 -19.15
CA ALA A 91 -15.89 -0.76 -19.37
C ALA A 91 -15.73 0.65 -19.96
N TYR A 92 -14.69 1.36 -19.57
CA TYR A 92 -14.40 2.75 -19.93
C TYR A 92 -12.93 2.86 -20.35
N PRO A 93 -12.58 2.42 -21.57
CA PRO A 93 -11.22 2.48 -22.05
C PRO A 93 -10.75 3.93 -22.13
N LEU A 94 -9.62 4.22 -21.50
CA LEU A 94 -8.99 5.54 -21.53
C LEU A 94 -8.04 5.63 -22.71
N GLU A 95 -7.99 6.81 -23.33
CA GLU A 95 -6.92 7.14 -24.27
C GLU A 95 -5.55 7.05 -23.57
N ILE A 96 -4.52 6.64 -24.31
CA ILE A 96 -3.20 6.36 -23.73
C ILE A 96 -2.60 7.57 -22.99
N TYR A 97 -2.78 8.78 -23.52
CA TYR A 97 -2.31 10.01 -22.88
C TYR A 97 -3.01 10.28 -21.54
N THR A 98 -4.34 10.13 -21.51
CA THR A 98 -5.13 10.26 -20.29
C THR A 98 -4.77 9.19 -19.27
N LEU A 99 -4.58 7.94 -19.71
CA LEU A 99 -4.15 6.84 -18.84
C LEU A 99 -2.78 7.13 -18.21
N GLN A 100 -1.82 7.66 -18.97
CA GLN A 100 -0.51 8.04 -18.46
C GLN A 100 -0.59 9.12 -17.38
N ILE A 101 -1.40 10.16 -17.59
CA ILE A 101 -1.61 11.23 -16.59
C ILE A 101 -2.22 10.65 -15.31
N VAL A 102 -3.28 9.84 -15.44
CA VAL A 102 -3.95 9.22 -14.29
C VAL A 102 -2.99 8.29 -13.54
N ALA A 103 -2.25 7.44 -14.26
CA ALA A 103 -1.26 6.55 -13.69
C ALA A 103 -0.17 7.33 -12.94
N ALA A 104 0.35 8.41 -13.52
CA ALA A 104 1.35 9.27 -12.88
C ALA A 104 0.81 9.95 -11.61
N ALA A 105 -0.43 10.44 -11.64
CA ALA A 105 -1.07 11.06 -10.48
C ALA A 105 -1.30 10.04 -9.35
N LEU A 106 -1.81 8.85 -9.68
CA LEU A 106 -2.00 7.76 -8.72
C LEU A 106 -0.67 7.26 -8.16
N PHE A 107 0.37 7.17 -8.98
CA PHE A 107 1.71 6.80 -8.54
C PHE A 107 2.27 7.85 -7.58
N GLY A 108 2.12 9.14 -7.89
CA GLY A 108 2.50 10.23 -6.98
C GLY A 108 1.77 10.15 -5.64
N LEU A 109 0.47 9.88 -5.65
CA LEU A 109 -0.33 9.67 -4.44
C LEU A 109 0.14 8.45 -3.64
N TYR A 110 0.34 7.31 -4.31
CA TYR A 110 0.86 6.08 -3.72
C TYR A 110 2.20 6.32 -3.02
N MET A 111 3.15 6.98 -3.70
CA MET A 111 4.46 7.32 -3.14
C MET A 111 4.33 8.27 -1.95
N GLY A 112 3.48 9.29 -2.06
CA GLY A 112 3.21 10.24 -0.97
C GLY A 112 2.71 9.55 0.29
N ILE A 113 1.75 8.63 0.16
CA ILE A 113 1.20 7.89 1.31
C ILE A 113 2.26 6.96 1.92
N ASN A 114 3.03 6.23 1.10
CA ASN A 114 4.11 5.36 1.59
C ASN A 114 5.20 6.15 2.36
N ILE A 115 5.62 7.30 1.83
CA ILE A 115 6.61 8.16 2.48
C ILE A 115 6.07 8.68 3.82
N LEU A 116 4.82 9.13 3.87
CA LEU A 116 4.18 9.58 5.12
C LEU A 116 4.05 8.44 6.14
N GLY A 117 3.66 7.24 5.70
CA GLY A 117 3.59 6.05 6.54
C GLY A 117 4.95 5.68 7.12
N TRP A 118 6.00 5.74 6.29
CA TRP A 118 7.37 5.50 6.73
C TRP A 118 7.84 6.51 7.77
N PHE A 119 7.61 7.81 7.57
CA PHE A 119 7.95 8.82 8.57
C PHE A 119 7.18 8.63 9.89
N ALA A 120 5.90 8.27 9.81
CA ALA A 120 5.11 7.95 10.99
C ALA A 120 5.68 6.74 11.75
N HIS A 121 6.15 5.72 11.02
CA HIS A 121 6.82 4.56 11.60
C HIS A 121 8.14 4.92 12.29
N LEU A 122 8.99 5.73 11.66
CA LEU A 122 10.25 6.20 12.25
C LEU A 122 10.02 7.01 13.53
N LYS A 123 9.03 7.92 13.53
CA LYS A 123 8.65 8.70 14.72
C LYS A 123 8.20 7.81 15.88
N ARG A 124 7.54 6.68 15.60
CA ARG A 124 7.17 5.69 16.65
C ARG A 124 8.39 4.96 17.20
N LYS A 125 9.32 4.54 16.34
CA LYS A 125 10.57 3.87 16.77
C LYS A 125 11.46 4.76 17.65
N SER A 126 11.49 6.07 17.40
CA SER A 126 12.31 6.99 18.22
C SER A 126 11.70 7.24 19.61
N VAL A 127 10.38 7.25 19.74
CA VAL A 127 9.68 7.50 21.02
C VAL A 127 9.65 6.25 21.91
N SER A 128 9.69 5.04 21.35
CA SER A 128 9.65 3.78 22.09
C SER A 128 11.01 3.25 22.57
N ARG A 129 12.12 3.98 22.34
CA ARG A 129 13.39 3.78 23.05
C ARG A 129 13.36 4.60 24.35
N PRO A 130 13.05 4.01 25.52
CA PRO A 130 13.37 4.68 26.78
C PRO A 130 14.90 4.76 26.92
N GLN A 131 15.39 5.86 27.50
CA GLN A 131 16.77 6.04 27.95
C GLN A 131 17.17 4.85 28.85
N ARG A 132 17.72 3.78 28.29
CA ARG A 132 18.49 2.78 29.03
C ARG A 132 19.97 3.16 28.92
N GLU A 133 20.33 4.32 29.44
CA GLU A 133 21.73 4.75 29.51
C GLU A 133 21.88 5.96 30.43
N THR A 134 21.38 5.86 31.67
CA THR A 134 21.91 6.60 32.82
C THR A 134 21.50 5.86 34.09
N LEU A 135 22.19 4.78 34.42
CA LEU A 135 22.34 4.38 35.81
C LEU A 135 23.86 4.42 36.10
N PRO A 136 24.24 4.98 37.27
CA PRO A 136 25.56 5.54 37.55
C PRO A 136 26.71 4.54 37.51
#